data_AF-A0A962H9U3-F1
#
_entry.id   AF-A0A962H9U3-F1
#
_cell.length_a   1.000
_cell.length_b   1.000
_cell.length_c   1.000
_cell.angle_alpha   90.00
_cell.angle_beta   90.00
_cell.angle_gamma   90.00
#
_symmetry.space_group_name_H-M   'P 1'
#
loop_
_entity.id
_entity.type
_entity.pdbx_description
1 polymer ?
#
loop_
_entity_poly.entity_id
_entity_poly.type
_entity_poly.pdbx_seq_one_letter_code
_entity_poly.pdbx_strand_id
1 'polypeptide(L)'
;MKAFQILDAGELLARIAERVPAELRDNVVVIGSIATAWAFRDISGHATVATKDIDLLLRPAIEATATAETLAQQLLDRDWQPIFPNDRRPGTADTPDHELPALRLSPPGEREGWFVELLGAPQPDQAERRTWRRFETPIGVFALPCFRCMPVATHAAEQTEFGIRTARPARMALAHLLEHADPDTTPISNLPGTPPRFTKDVGRAVSLWWLAQEQSSSADEEWLDEWRETLAALHPDQQTLKKQDAARGLDSVRDYLSDAHAIAVRSVLAPHGTTLKAWGRAHADLEDLIQQI
;
A
#
# COMPACT_ATOMS: atom_id res chain seq x y z
N MET A 1 -13.98 13.36 -16.70
CA MET A 1 -12.91 12.78 -15.87
C MET A 1 -12.58 13.82 -14.81
N LYS A 2 -12.85 13.58 -13.51
CA LYS A 2 -12.53 14.55 -12.45
C LYS A 2 -11.00 14.62 -12.32
N ALA A 3 -10.43 15.83 -12.23
CA ALA A 3 -8.99 16.05 -12.11
C ALA A 3 -8.48 15.48 -10.77
N PHE A 4 -7.35 14.78 -10.77
CA PHE A 4 -6.69 14.37 -9.54
C PHE A 4 -6.25 15.62 -8.77
N GLN A 5 -6.62 15.73 -7.49
CA GLN A 5 -6.08 16.76 -6.64
C GLN A 5 -4.62 16.40 -6.36
N ILE A 6 -3.72 17.34 -6.63
CA ILE A 6 -2.33 17.23 -6.24
C ILE A 6 -2.28 17.47 -4.72
N LEU A 7 -1.95 16.43 -3.97
CA LEU A 7 -1.79 16.49 -2.50
C LEU A 7 -0.30 16.46 -2.15
N ASP A 8 0.12 17.34 -1.24
CA ASP A 8 1.45 17.29 -0.63
C ASP A 8 1.49 16.18 0.43
N ALA A 9 2.40 15.22 0.26
CA ALA A 9 2.50 14.07 1.15
C ALA A 9 2.87 14.45 2.59
N GLY A 10 3.70 15.48 2.78
CA GLY A 10 4.09 15.97 4.11
C GLY A 10 2.91 16.62 4.83
N GLU A 11 2.21 17.53 4.17
CA GLU A 11 1.00 18.14 4.73
C GLU A 11 -0.05 17.09 5.08
N LEU A 12 -0.24 16.09 4.23
CA LEU A 12 -1.24 15.05 4.45
C LEU A 12 -0.86 14.13 5.61
N LEU A 13 0.41 13.74 5.74
CA LEU A 13 0.91 12.98 6.89
C LEU A 13 0.74 13.76 8.20
N ALA A 14 1.04 15.05 8.21
CA ALA A 14 0.80 15.92 9.36
C ALA A 14 -0.69 15.92 9.75
N ARG A 15 -1.58 16.13 8.77
CA ARG A 15 -3.04 16.14 8.96
C ARG A 15 -3.58 14.79 9.46
N ILE A 16 -3.03 13.67 8.99
CA ILE A 16 -3.37 12.34 9.49
C ILE A 16 -2.91 12.21 10.93
N ALA A 17 -1.65 12.55 11.23
CA ALA A 17 -1.10 12.44 12.57
C ALA A 17 -1.88 13.28 13.59
N GLU A 18 -2.30 14.49 13.24
CA GLU A 18 -3.17 15.34 14.08
C GLU A 18 -4.51 14.66 14.45
N ARG A 19 -5.03 13.82 13.55
CA ARG A 19 -6.38 13.22 13.67
C ARG A 19 -6.34 11.78 14.20
N VAL A 20 -5.24 11.07 14.02
CA VAL A 20 -5.00 9.76 14.66
C VAL A 20 -4.64 9.99 16.13
N PRO A 21 -5.38 9.38 17.08
CA PRO A 21 -5.12 9.54 18.51
C PRO A 21 -3.68 9.15 18.86
N ALA A 22 -3.03 9.92 19.72
CA ALA A 22 -1.60 9.76 20.01
C ALA A 22 -1.28 8.35 20.51
N GLU A 23 -2.15 7.78 21.35
CA GLU A 23 -2.06 6.44 21.90
C GLU A 23 -2.23 5.32 20.85
N LEU A 24 -2.80 5.61 19.68
CA LEU A 24 -2.97 4.65 18.59
C LEU A 24 -1.92 4.81 17.49
N ARG A 25 -1.14 5.91 17.48
CA ARG A 25 -0.15 6.16 16.42
C ARG A 25 0.88 5.05 16.32
N ASP A 26 1.20 4.41 17.44
CA ASP A 26 2.15 3.31 17.43
C ASP A 26 1.66 2.07 16.66
N ASN A 27 0.33 1.93 16.59
CA ASN A 27 -0.36 0.84 15.92
C ASN A 27 -0.70 1.15 14.46
N VAL A 28 -0.37 2.33 13.94
CA VAL A 28 -0.72 2.77 12.58
C VAL A 28 0.53 2.94 11.73
N VAL A 29 0.53 2.30 10.56
CA VAL A 29 1.53 2.51 9.51
C VAL A 29 0.82 2.99 8.25
N VAL A 30 1.21 4.15 7.73
CA VAL A 30 0.78 4.62 6.42
C VAL A 30 1.53 3.86 5.33
N ILE A 31 0.80 3.28 4.38
CA ILE A 31 1.37 2.52 3.27
C ILE A 31 0.94 3.08 1.92
N GLY A 32 1.41 2.46 0.84
CA GLY A 32 0.94 2.75 -0.52
C GLY A 32 1.41 4.10 -1.06
N SER A 33 0.52 4.79 -1.76
CA SER A 33 0.87 5.95 -2.58
C SER A 33 1.38 7.16 -1.77
N ILE A 34 0.81 7.41 -0.59
CA ILE A 34 1.29 8.50 0.29
C ILE A 34 2.68 8.20 0.86
N ALA A 35 2.91 6.97 1.34
CA ALA A 35 4.22 6.56 1.82
C ALA A 35 5.28 6.67 0.72
N THR A 36 4.91 6.32 -0.52
CA THR A 36 5.77 6.46 -1.70
C THR A 36 6.12 7.92 -1.98
N ALA A 37 5.11 8.79 -2.03
CA ALA A 37 5.30 10.21 -2.33
C ALA A 37 6.11 10.94 -1.25
N TRP A 38 5.92 10.54 0.01
CA TRP A 38 6.76 10.99 1.12
C TRP A 38 8.22 10.57 0.93
N ALA A 39 8.48 9.30 0.63
CA ALA A 39 9.85 8.78 0.49
C ALA A 39 10.61 9.43 -0.68
N PHE A 40 9.93 9.71 -1.80
CA PHE A 40 10.53 10.24 -3.03
C PHE A 40 10.30 11.74 -3.25
N ARG A 41 9.90 12.48 -2.21
CA ARG A 41 9.56 13.92 -2.28
C ARG A 41 10.66 14.81 -2.89
N ASP A 42 11.93 14.41 -2.75
CA ASP A 42 13.08 15.18 -3.21
C ASP A 42 13.33 15.05 -4.72
N ILE A 43 12.82 14.01 -5.39
CA ILE A 43 13.04 13.79 -6.83
C ILE A 43 12.16 14.72 -7.67
N SER A 44 10.88 14.87 -7.31
CA SER A 44 9.90 15.60 -8.10
C SER A 44 9.93 17.12 -7.88
N GLY A 45 10.73 17.62 -6.93
CA GLY A 45 10.66 19.02 -6.45
C GLY A 45 9.32 19.39 -5.81
N HIS A 46 8.43 18.41 -5.69
CA HIS A 46 7.04 18.49 -5.29
C HIS A 46 6.69 17.14 -4.65
N ALA A 47 6.30 17.10 -3.37
CA ALA A 47 5.88 15.86 -2.68
C ALA A 47 4.47 15.43 -3.14
N THR A 48 4.20 15.54 -4.43
CA THR A 48 2.85 15.56 -4.98
C THR A 48 2.46 14.19 -5.49
N VAL A 49 1.29 13.72 -5.07
CA VAL A 49 0.77 12.42 -5.47
C VAL A 49 -0.65 12.55 -6.00
N ALA A 50 -0.90 11.88 -7.12
CA ALA A 50 -2.25 11.70 -7.66
C ALA A 50 -2.89 10.49 -6.96
N THR A 51 -3.37 10.71 -5.73
CA THR A 51 -4.17 9.72 -5.00
C THR A 51 -5.28 10.38 -4.22
N LYS A 52 -6.31 9.61 -3.93
CA LYS A 52 -7.42 9.96 -3.03
C LYS A 52 -7.56 8.94 -1.89
N ASP A 53 -6.87 7.80 -1.99
CA ASP A 53 -6.96 6.67 -1.08
C ASP A 53 -5.70 6.66 -0.20
N ILE A 54 -5.88 6.72 1.12
CA ILE A 54 -4.79 6.65 2.11
C ILE A 54 -4.94 5.37 2.91
N ASP A 55 -4.02 4.45 2.73
CA ASP A 55 -4.06 3.15 3.37
C ASP A 55 -3.41 3.23 4.77
N LEU A 56 -4.23 3.03 5.81
CA LEU A 56 -3.79 2.94 7.19
C LEU A 56 -3.76 1.47 7.62
N LEU A 57 -2.57 0.89 7.73
CA LEU A 57 -2.40 -0.47 8.24
C LEU A 57 -2.37 -0.46 9.77
N LEU A 58 -3.31 -1.19 10.37
CA LEU A 58 -3.43 -1.38 11.82
C LEU A 58 -2.66 -2.63 12.25
N ARG A 59 -1.72 -2.45 13.18
CA ARG A 59 -0.83 -3.50 13.72
C ARG A 59 -0.67 -3.36 15.24
N PRO A 60 -0.27 -4.41 15.98
CA PRO A 60 -0.13 -5.81 15.55
C PRO A 60 -1.49 -6.45 15.24
N ALA A 61 -1.49 -7.61 14.59
CA ALA A 61 -2.72 -8.29 14.17
C ALA A 61 -3.69 -8.55 15.34
N ILE A 62 -3.18 -8.95 16.50
CA ILE A 62 -4.01 -9.24 17.68
C ILE A 62 -4.82 -8.01 18.15
N GLU A 63 -4.28 -6.81 17.97
CA GLU A 63 -4.93 -5.55 18.35
C GLU A 63 -5.71 -4.91 17.20
N ALA A 64 -5.47 -5.31 15.95
CA ALA A 64 -6.00 -4.61 14.77
C ALA A 64 -7.52 -4.39 14.79
N THR A 65 -8.31 -5.34 15.27
CA THR A 65 -9.78 -5.19 15.41
C THR A 65 -10.14 -4.14 16.46
N ALA A 66 -9.58 -4.22 17.68
CA ALA A 66 -9.85 -3.25 18.75
C ALA A 66 -9.36 -1.84 18.40
N THR A 67 -8.19 -1.74 17.74
CA THR A 67 -7.67 -0.49 17.20
C THR A 67 -8.60 0.07 16.12
N ALA A 68 -9.15 -0.77 15.24
CA ALA A 68 -10.10 -0.34 14.22
C ALA A 68 -11.40 0.21 14.83
N GLU A 69 -11.97 -0.48 15.80
CA GLU A 69 -13.19 -0.04 16.50
C GLU A 69 -12.97 1.31 17.19
N THR A 70 -11.86 1.44 17.93
CA THR A 70 -11.50 2.67 18.64
C THR A 70 -11.24 3.81 17.67
N LEU A 71 -10.44 3.58 16.63
CA LEU A 71 -10.12 4.60 15.63
C LEU A 71 -11.36 5.03 14.84
N ALA A 72 -12.19 4.07 14.42
CA ALA A 72 -13.43 4.34 13.70
C ALA A 72 -14.38 5.21 14.52
N GLN A 73 -14.64 4.82 15.78
CA GLN A 73 -15.45 5.60 16.70
C GLN A 73 -14.94 7.04 16.82
N GLN A 74 -13.64 7.18 17.09
CA GLN A 74 -13.01 8.48 17.31
C GLN A 74 -12.99 9.40 16.08
N LEU A 75 -12.89 8.83 14.88
CA LEU A 75 -12.96 9.60 13.64
C LEU A 75 -14.41 10.03 13.37
N LEU A 76 -15.38 9.13 13.55
CA LEU A 76 -16.80 9.42 13.40
C LEU A 76 -17.27 10.52 14.38
N ASP A 77 -16.80 10.47 15.64
CA ASP A 77 -17.09 11.49 16.66
C ASP A 77 -16.49 12.87 16.34
N ARG A 78 -15.48 12.91 15.44
CA ARG A 78 -14.86 14.14 14.91
C ARG A 78 -15.41 14.52 13.55
N ASP A 79 -16.65 14.14 13.28
CA ASP A 79 -17.40 14.43 12.06
C ASP A 79 -16.78 13.87 10.77
N TRP A 80 -15.87 12.90 10.85
CA TRP A 80 -15.46 12.16 9.65
C TRP A 80 -16.63 11.38 9.09
N GLN A 81 -16.70 11.30 7.77
CA GLN A 81 -17.87 10.79 7.08
C GLN A 81 -17.51 9.54 6.29
N PRO A 82 -18.31 8.46 6.42
CA PRO A 82 -18.07 7.25 5.66
C PRO A 82 -18.26 7.50 4.16
N ILE A 83 -17.39 6.89 3.36
CA ILE A 83 -17.52 6.86 1.90
C ILE A 83 -17.82 5.43 1.48
N PHE A 84 -18.80 5.29 0.59
CA PHE A 84 -19.24 4.00 0.06
C PHE A 84 -18.98 3.91 -1.44
N PRO A 85 -17.75 3.57 -1.89
CA PRO A 85 -17.50 3.32 -3.29
C PRO A 85 -18.41 2.19 -3.79
N ASN A 86 -19.03 2.41 -4.95
CA ASN A 86 -20.01 1.49 -5.56
C ASN A 86 -21.24 1.19 -4.67
N ASP A 87 -21.63 2.14 -3.82
CA ASP A 87 -22.81 2.04 -2.94
C ASP A 87 -22.81 0.84 -1.97
N ARG A 88 -21.63 0.26 -1.68
CA ARG A 88 -21.49 -0.81 -0.66
C ARG A 88 -21.64 -0.21 0.74
N ARG A 89 -22.86 -0.25 1.26
CA ARG A 89 -23.23 0.21 2.61
C ARG A 89 -22.68 -0.72 3.70
N PRO A 90 -22.62 -0.25 4.96
CA PRO A 90 -22.23 -1.08 6.09
C PRO A 90 -23.11 -2.32 6.20
N GLY A 91 -22.52 -3.44 6.63
CA GLY A 91 -23.25 -4.67 6.86
C GLY A 91 -23.97 -4.70 8.21
N THR A 92 -24.60 -5.83 8.49
CA THR A 92 -25.20 -6.18 9.78
C THR A 92 -24.44 -7.34 10.43
N ALA A 93 -24.87 -7.76 11.62
CA ALA A 93 -24.35 -8.95 12.28
C ALA A 93 -24.47 -10.23 11.42
N ASP A 94 -25.40 -10.28 10.47
CA ASP A 94 -25.64 -11.45 9.62
C ASP A 94 -24.93 -11.39 8.26
N THR A 95 -24.34 -10.24 7.89
CA THR A 95 -23.64 -10.10 6.61
C THR A 95 -22.36 -10.96 6.60
N PRO A 96 -22.13 -11.84 5.61
CA PRO A 96 -20.89 -12.62 5.53
C PRO A 96 -19.62 -11.75 5.45
N ASP A 97 -18.52 -12.20 6.05
CA ASP A 97 -17.30 -11.37 6.18
C ASP A 97 -16.72 -10.90 4.85
N HIS A 98 -16.79 -11.73 3.80
CA HIS A 98 -16.31 -11.37 2.46
C HIS A 98 -17.24 -10.40 1.71
N GLU A 99 -18.46 -10.20 2.21
CA GLU A 99 -19.44 -9.24 1.71
C GLU A 99 -19.37 -7.90 2.45
N LEU A 100 -18.71 -7.85 3.62
CA LEU A 100 -18.51 -6.62 4.37
C LEU A 100 -17.59 -5.64 3.61
N PRO A 101 -17.90 -4.34 3.56
CA PRO A 101 -17.01 -3.34 3.00
C PRO A 101 -15.84 -3.04 3.95
N ALA A 102 -14.72 -2.59 3.39
CA ALA A 102 -13.69 -1.89 4.15
C ALA A 102 -14.21 -0.54 4.61
N LEU A 103 -13.83 -0.11 5.82
CA LEU A 103 -14.18 1.22 6.31
C LEU A 103 -13.31 2.27 5.60
N ARG A 104 -13.98 3.21 4.95
CA ARG A 104 -13.38 4.39 4.32
C ARG A 104 -13.99 5.65 4.92
N LEU A 105 -13.16 6.58 5.38
CA LEU A 105 -13.60 7.80 6.04
C LEU A 105 -12.96 9.02 5.39
N SER A 106 -13.76 10.04 5.07
CA SER A 106 -13.27 11.37 4.66
C SER A 106 -13.28 12.36 5.81
N PRO A 107 -12.32 13.29 5.85
CA PRO A 107 -12.30 14.31 6.89
C PRO A 107 -13.40 15.36 6.68
N PRO A 108 -13.82 16.04 7.77
CA PRO A 108 -14.79 17.12 7.68
C PRO A 108 -14.29 18.24 6.76
N GLY A 109 -15.16 18.73 5.88
CA GLY A 109 -14.84 19.80 4.92
C GLY A 109 -14.06 19.38 3.67
N GLU A 110 -13.54 18.14 3.61
CA GLU A 110 -12.67 17.67 2.52
C GLU A 110 -13.22 16.40 1.83
N ARG A 111 -14.55 16.23 1.79
CA ARG A 111 -15.23 15.01 1.30
C ARG A 111 -14.87 14.57 -0.12
N GLU A 112 -14.53 15.50 -1.00
CA GLU A 112 -14.13 15.19 -2.38
C GLU A 112 -12.61 15.11 -2.59
N GLY A 113 -11.80 15.38 -1.56
CA GLY A 113 -10.34 15.43 -1.67
C GLY A 113 -9.68 14.08 -1.46
N TRP A 114 -9.81 13.51 -0.27
CA TRP A 114 -9.16 12.26 0.13
C TRP A 114 -9.93 11.51 1.21
N PHE A 115 -9.57 10.25 1.42
CA PHE A 115 -10.10 9.44 2.50
C PHE A 115 -9.06 8.45 3.04
N VAL A 116 -9.24 8.03 4.28
CA VAL A 116 -8.50 6.90 4.87
C VAL A 116 -9.25 5.62 4.63
N GLU A 117 -8.55 4.56 4.26
CA GLU A 117 -9.03 3.17 4.25
C GLU A 117 -8.30 2.40 5.37
N LEU A 118 -9.05 1.70 6.22
CA LEU A 118 -8.46 0.90 7.29
C LEU A 118 -8.14 -0.52 6.80
N LEU A 119 -6.89 -0.93 6.99
CA LEU A 119 -6.38 -2.27 6.70
C LEU A 119 -5.90 -2.94 7.98
N GLY A 120 -5.94 -4.28 8.03
CA GLY A 120 -5.45 -5.04 9.16
C GLY A 120 -4.15 -5.77 8.86
N ALA A 121 -3.24 -5.84 9.84
CA ALA A 121 -2.14 -6.79 9.77
C ALA A 121 -2.69 -8.24 9.75
N PRO A 122 -2.15 -9.12 8.88
CA PRO A 122 -2.58 -10.51 8.80
C PRO A 122 -2.19 -11.28 10.05
N GLN A 123 -2.88 -12.39 10.31
CA GLN A 123 -2.45 -13.34 11.34
C GLN A 123 -1.10 -13.97 10.92
N PRO A 124 -0.23 -14.33 11.87
CA PRO A 124 1.10 -14.89 11.56
C PRO A 124 1.08 -16.15 10.67
N ASP A 125 0.00 -16.93 10.74
CA ASP A 125 -0.20 -18.19 10.03
C ASP A 125 -1.15 -18.07 8.82
N GLN A 126 -1.51 -16.84 8.41
CA GLN A 126 -2.41 -16.61 7.28
C GLN A 126 -1.80 -17.16 5.97
N ALA A 127 -2.42 -18.20 5.41
CA ALA A 127 -2.03 -18.78 4.13
C ALA A 127 -2.69 -18.06 2.95
N GLU A 128 -3.96 -17.69 3.10
CA GLU A 128 -4.75 -17.00 2.09
C GLU A 128 -4.14 -15.64 1.75
N ARG A 129 -4.14 -15.29 0.45
CA ARG A 129 -3.67 -13.98 -0.03
C ARG A 129 -4.33 -12.84 0.76
N ARG A 130 -5.65 -12.90 0.90
CA ARG A 130 -6.45 -11.90 1.60
C ARG A 130 -7.50 -12.57 2.49
N THR A 131 -7.56 -12.14 3.74
CA THR A 131 -8.67 -12.41 4.67
C THR A 131 -9.41 -11.13 5.00
N TRP A 132 -10.62 -11.27 5.54
CA TRP A 132 -11.47 -10.16 5.96
C TRP A 132 -11.78 -10.34 7.45
N ARG A 133 -11.42 -9.37 8.27
CA ARG A 133 -11.65 -9.42 9.71
C ARG A 133 -12.74 -8.44 10.11
N ARG A 134 -13.88 -8.99 10.51
CA ARG A 134 -15.02 -8.22 11.00
C ARG A 134 -14.66 -7.31 12.18
N PHE A 135 -15.27 -6.13 12.20
CA PHE A 135 -15.32 -5.25 13.37
C PHE A 135 -16.60 -4.39 13.33
N GLU A 136 -17.03 -3.92 14.49
CA GLU A 136 -18.26 -3.15 14.63
C GLU A 136 -18.00 -1.64 14.80
N THR A 137 -18.95 -0.84 14.34
CA THR A 137 -18.95 0.62 14.53
C THR A 137 -20.38 1.09 14.83
N PRO A 138 -20.58 2.32 15.33
CA PRO A 138 -21.93 2.86 15.55
C PRO A 138 -22.82 2.92 14.30
N ILE A 139 -22.21 2.91 13.10
CA ILE A 139 -22.92 3.05 11.83
C ILE A 139 -23.08 1.72 11.07
N GLY A 140 -22.68 0.59 11.67
CA GLY A 140 -22.82 -0.75 11.12
C GLY A 140 -21.53 -1.57 11.16
N VAL A 141 -21.55 -2.71 10.48
CA VAL A 141 -20.47 -3.71 10.49
C VAL A 141 -19.58 -3.55 9.26
N PHE A 142 -18.26 -3.62 9.47
CA PHE A 142 -17.23 -3.53 8.44
C PHE A 142 -16.23 -4.67 8.57
N ALA A 143 -15.31 -4.79 7.61
CA ALA A 143 -14.19 -5.71 7.70
C ALA A 143 -12.86 -5.05 7.33
N LEU A 144 -11.80 -5.40 8.06
CA LEU A 144 -10.42 -5.06 7.72
C LEU A 144 -9.92 -6.03 6.64
N PRO A 145 -9.57 -5.56 5.43
CA PRO A 145 -8.81 -6.36 4.50
C PRO A 145 -7.42 -6.63 5.09
N CYS A 146 -7.00 -7.89 5.13
CA CYS A 146 -5.70 -8.31 5.66
C CYS A 146 -4.94 -9.09 4.58
N PHE A 147 -3.85 -8.52 4.07
CA PHE A 147 -3.02 -9.14 3.03
C PHE A 147 -1.78 -9.80 3.63
N ARG A 148 -1.48 -11.04 3.22
CA ARG A 148 -0.46 -11.87 3.87
C ARG A 148 0.95 -11.28 3.83
N CYS A 149 1.31 -10.49 2.81
CA CYS A 149 2.63 -9.86 2.71
C CYS A 149 2.74 -8.48 3.39
N MET A 150 1.72 -7.98 4.09
CA MET A 150 1.83 -6.69 4.83
C MET A 150 2.90 -6.64 5.93
N PRO A 151 3.26 -7.76 6.62
CA PRO A 151 4.39 -7.75 7.53
C PRO A 151 5.71 -7.39 6.83
N VAL A 152 5.91 -7.82 5.58
CA VAL A 152 7.07 -7.42 4.76
C VAL A 152 7.00 -5.92 4.47
N ALA A 153 5.88 -5.43 3.95
CA ALA A 153 5.71 -4.03 3.58
C ALA A 153 5.96 -3.05 4.74
N THR A 154 5.65 -3.46 5.97
CA THR A 154 5.73 -2.60 7.16
C THR A 154 6.84 -2.98 8.13
N HIS A 155 7.74 -3.88 7.72
CA HIS A 155 8.92 -4.20 8.51
C HIS A 155 9.81 -2.95 8.65
N ALA A 156 10.25 -2.67 9.89
CA ALA A 156 11.00 -1.47 10.25
C ALA A 156 10.46 -0.17 9.60
N ALA A 157 9.13 -0.01 9.60
CA ALA A 157 8.48 1.23 9.21
C ALA A 157 8.96 2.39 10.10
N GLU A 158 9.30 3.50 9.46
CA GLU A 158 9.99 4.62 10.12
C GLU A 158 8.99 5.63 10.65
N GLN A 159 9.27 6.18 11.82
CA GLN A 159 8.49 7.27 12.39
C GLN A 159 8.86 8.56 11.67
N THR A 160 7.84 9.26 11.16
CA THR A 160 7.97 10.61 10.60
C THR A 160 8.10 11.65 11.70
N GLU A 161 8.48 12.88 11.32
CA GLU A 161 8.52 14.02 12.25
C GLU A 161 7.15 14.33 12.89
N PHE A 162 6.05 13.87 12.29
CA PHE A 162 4.68 14.03 12.81
C PHE A 162 4.28 12.94 13.82
N GLY A 163 5.15 11.97 14.08
CA GLY A 163 4.92 10.90 15.06
C GLY A 163 4.10 9.71 14.54
N ILE A 164 3.75 9.69 13.25
CA ILE A 164 3.13 8.53 12.57
C ILE A 164 4.18 7.77 11.75
N ARG A 165 4.02 6.45 11.60
CA ARG A 165 4.94 5.62 10.82
C ARG A 165 4.57 5.54 9.34
N THR A 166 5.57 5.45 8.47
CA THR A 166 5.41 5.19 7.04
C THR A 166 6.19 3.96 6.60
N ALA A 167 5.63 3.15 5.70
CA ALA A 167 6.33 2.04 5.07
C ALA A 167 7.44 2.53 4.12
N ARG A 168 8.52 1.75 4.01
CA ARG A 168 9.64 2.04 3.10
C ARG A 168 9.37 1.49 1.69
N PRO A 169 9.72 2.23 0.61
CA PRO A 169 9.50 1.79 -0.77
C PRO A 169 10.08 0.41 -1.10
N ALA A 170 11.31 0.12 -0.69
CA ALA A 170 11.95 -1.17 -0.97
C ALA A 170 11.09 -2.33 -0.43
N ARG A 171 10.65 -2.23 0.82
CA ARG A 171 9.84 -3.27 1.47
C ARG A 171 8.42 -3.38 0.89
N MET A 172 7.82 -2.26 0.48
CA MET A 172 6.55 -2.29 -0.26
C MET A 172 6.70 -2.99 -1.62
N ALA A 173 7.79 -2.72 -2.35
CA ALA A 173 8.09 -3.37 -3.61
C ALA A 173 8.26 -4.89 -3.42
N LEU A 174 9.07 -5.31 -2.44
CA LEU A 174 9.23 -6.73 -2.10
C LEU A 174 7.90 -7.39 -1.74
N ALA A 175 7.06 -6.73 -0.93
CA ALA A 175 5.75 -7.25 -0.58
C ALA A 175 4.85 -7.46 -1.81
N HIS A 176 4.85 -6.54 -2.78
CA HIS A 176 4.12 -6.70 -4.03
C HIS A 176 4.62 -7.89 -4.86
N LEU A 177 5.95 -8.07 -4.94
CA LEU A 177 6.56 -9.20 -5.66
C LEU A 177 6.17 -10.54 -5.01
N LEU A 178 6.29 -10.65 -3.69
CA LEU A 178 5.96 -11.87 -2.94
C LEU A 178 4.46 -12.20 -2.98
N GLU A 179 3.60 -11.18 -2.87
CA GLU A 179 2.13 -11.36 -2.90
C GLU A 179 1.68 -11.99 -4.23
N HIS A 180 2.37 -11.64 -5.32
CA HIS A 180 2.07 -12.06 -6.69
C HIS A 180 3.01 -13.13 -7.26
N ALA A 181 3.76 -13.84 -6.40
CA ALA A 181 4.46 -15.07 -6.79
C ALA A 181 3.53 -16.12 -7.42
N ASP A 182 2.28 -16.13 -6.94
CA ASP A 182 1.11 -16.65 -7.64
C ASP A 182 0.27 -15.42 -8.06
N PRO A 183 0.20 -15.07 -9.36
CA PRO A 183 -0.38 -13.80 -9.81
C PRO A 183 -1.88 -13.66 -9.48
N ASP A 184 -2.28 -12.47 -9.01
CA ASP A 184 -3.70 -12.18 -8.79
C ASP A 184 -4.36 -11.70 -10.08
N THR A 185 -5.14 -12.58 -10.70
CA THR A 185 -5.84 -12.31 -11.95
C THR A 185 -7.18 -11.60 -11.76
N THR A 186 -7.54 -11.22 -10.53
CA THR A 186 -8.77 -10.46 -10.24
C THR A 186 -8.81 -9.16 -11.06
N PRO A 187 -9.82 -8.94 -11.92
CA PRO A 187 -9.91 -7.74 -12.74
C PRO A 187 -10.09 -6.47 -11.92
N ILE A 188 -9.43 -5.39 -12.33
CA ILE A 188 -9.62 -4.06 -11.74
C ILE A 188 -10.62 -3.27 -12.59
N SER A 189 -11.88 -3.21 -12.15
CA SER A 189 -13.01 -2.65 -12.92
C SER A 189 -12.92 -1.15 -13.19
N ASN A 190 -12.16 -0.39 -12.40
CA ASN A 190 -12.01 1.06 -12.55
C ASN A 190 -10.80 1.48 -13.40
N LEU A 191 -10.10 0.52 -14.04
CA LEU A 191 -8.99 0.79 -14.96
C LEU A 191 -9.38 0.42 -16.40
N PRO A 192 -8.94 1.20 -17.42
CA PRO A 192 -9.18 0.86 -18.82
C PRO A 192 -8.64 -0.53 -19.17
N GLY A 193 -9.45 -1.33 -19.87
CA GLY A 193 -9.07 -2.71 -20.23
C GLY A 193 -9.23 -3.74 -19.10
N THR A 194 -9.71 -3.31 -17.92
CA THR A 194 -9.92 -4.19 -16.75
C THR A 194 -8.74 -5.12 -16.45
N PRO A 195 -7.51 -4.59 -16.37
CA PRO A 195 -6.31 -5.40 -16.21
C PRO A 195 -6.37 -6.24 -14.92
N PRO A 196 -5.72 -7.41 -14.90
CA PRO A 196 -5.58 -8.19 -13.69
C PRO A 196 -4.78 -7.42 -12.63
N ARG A 197 -5.03 -7.73 -11.36
CA ARG A 197 -4.48 -6.98 -10.22
C ARG A 197 -2.95 -7.00 -10.17
N PHE A 198 -2.33 -8.13 -10.50
CA PHE A 198 -0.86 -8.24 -10.52
C PHE A 198 -0.21 -7.20 -11.45
N THR A 199 -0.85 -6.84 -12.58
CA THR A 199 -0.30 -5.83 -13.52
C THR A 199 -0.09 -4.48 -12.83
N LYS A 200 -1.04 -4.08 -11.96
CA LYS A 200 -0.94 -2.83 -11.20
C LYS A 200 0.08 -2.96 -10.06
N ASP A 201 -0.01 -4.02 -9.26
CA ASP A 201 0.75 -4.15 -8.01
C ASP A 201 2.23 -4.50 -8.28
N VAL A 202 2.53 -5.43 -9.19
CA VAL A 202 3.91 -5.71 -9.64
C VAL A 202 4.47 -4.54 -10.44
N GLY A 203 3.66 -3.91 -11.31
CA GLY A 203 4.05 -2.68 -12.00
C GLY A 203 4.42 -1.56 -11.04
N ARG A 204 3.78 -1.48 -9.87
CA ARG A 204 4.18 -0.55 -8.81
C ARG A 204 5.55 -0.89 -8.25
N ALA A 205 5.90 -2.16 -8.04
CA ALA A 205 7.25 -2.55 -7.59
C ALA A 205 8.35 -2.04 -8.55
N VAL A 206 8.17 -2.24 -9.86
CA VAL A 206 9.09 -1.71 -10.89
C VAL A 206 9.16 -0.17 -10.84
N SER A 207 8.03 0.49 -10.60
CA SER A 207 7.97 1.95 -10.53
C SER A 207 8.68 2.51 -9.30
N LEU A 208 8.55 1.84 -8.14
CA LEU A 208 9.28 2.19 -6.92
C LEU A 208 10.78 2.00 -7.12
N TRP A 209 11.17 0.95 -7.84
CA TRP A 209 12.58 0.69 -8.15
C TRP A 209 13.17 1.77 -9.05
N TRP A 210 12.46 2.12 -10.12
CA TRP A 210 12.86 3.23 -10.98
C TRP A 210 13.02 4.54 -10.17
N LEU A 211 12.06 4.88 -9.30
CA LEU A 211 12.17 6.07 -8.46
C LEU A 211 13.38 6.02 -7.52
N ALA A 212 13.71 4.86 -6.95
CA ALA A 212 14.89 4.71 -6.09
C ALA A 212 16.18 4.97 -6.86
N GLN A 213 16.31 4.43 -8.08
CA GLN A 213 17.47 4.68 -8.95
C GLN A 213 17.61 6.16 -9.33
N GLU A 214 16.50 6.87 -9.53
CA GLU A 214 16.53 8.32 -9.80
C GLU A 214 16.88 9.15 -8.55
N GLN A 215 16.60 8.64 -7.34
CA GLN A 215 16.92 9.33 -6.08
C GLN A 215 18.38 9.15 -5.66
N SER A 216 18.90 7.93 -5.76
CA SER A 216 20.17 7.53 -5.16
C SER A 216 20.95 6.63 -6.11
N SER A 217 22.22 6.95 -6.34
CA SER A 217 23.15 6.05 -7.04
C SER A 217 23.49 4.79 -6.24
N SER A 218 23.13 4.74 -4.96
CA SER A 218 23.35 3.60 -4.05
C SER A 218 22.08 2.77 -3.81
N ALA A 219 21.01 3.01 -4.58
CA ALA A 219 19.72 2.34 -4.41
C ALA A 219 19.82 0.80 -4.42
N ASP A 220 20.70 0.23 -5.24
CA ASP A 220 20.95 -1.22 -5.32
C ASP A 220 21.40 -1.79 -3.97
N GLU A 221 22.44 -1.21 -3.36
CA GLU A 221 22.99 -1.65 -2.08
C GLU A 221 21.97 -1.47 -0.96
N GLU A 222 21.32 -0.30 -0.92
CA GLU A 222 20.30 0.04 0.08
C GLU A 222 19.12 -0.94 0.06
N TRP A 223 18.56 -1.23 -1.12
CA TRP A 223 17.43 -2.14 -1.27
C TRP A 223 17.81 -3.60 -0.96
N LEU A 224 19.01 -4.05 -1.38
CA LEU A 224 19.48 -5.39 -1.06
C LEU A 224 19.61 -5.60 0.44
N ASP A 225 20.19 -4.64 1.15
CA ASP A 225 20.33 -4.70 2.61
C ASP A 225 18.96 -4.73 3.29
N GLU A 226 18.04 -3.83 2.91
CA GLU A 226 16.68 -3.82 3.45
C GLU A 226 15.94 -5.14 3.19
N TRP A 227 16.05 -5.71 2.00
CA TRP A 227 15.38 -6.96 1.63
C TRP A 227 15.95 -8.16 2.38
N ARG A 228 17.28 -8.28 2.45
CA ARG A 228 17.93 -9.36 3.20
C ARG A 228 17.61 -9.29 4.68
N GLU A 229 17.67 -8.10 5.29
CA GLU A 229 17.27 -7.89 6.68
C GLU A 229 15.81 -8.34 6.90
N THR A 230 14.91 -7.89 6.03
CA THR A 230 13.47 -8.19 6.15
C THR A 230 13.18 -9.69 6.01
N LEU A 231 13.80 -10.35 5.02
CA LEU A 231 13.63 -11.79 4.81
C LEU A 231 14.27 -12.62 5.92
N ALA A 232 15.44 -12.22 6.43
CA ALA A 232 16.06 -12.89 7.57
C ALA A 232 15.20 -12.77 8.84
N ALA A 233 14.58 -11.60 9.06
CA ALA A 233 13.74 -11.36 10.23
C ALA A 233 12.38 -12.08 10.17
N LEU A 234 11.72 -12.08 9.01
CA LEU A 234 10.34 -12.59 8.86
C LEU A 234 10.28 -14.03 8.33
N HIS A 235 11.30 -14.46 7.60
CA HIS A 235 11.34 -15.72 6.88
C HIS A 235 12.72 -16.42 7.00
N PRO A 236 13.28 -16.59 8.21
CA PRO A 236 14.68 -17.00 8.42
C PRO A 236 15.04 -18.30 7.68
N ASP A 237 14.14 -19.28 7.68
CA ASP A 237 14.34 -20.61 7.07
C ASP A 237 13.80 -20.72 5.62
N GLN A 238 13.32 -19.60 5.04
CA GLN A 238 12.64 -19.60 3.73
C GLN A 238 13.22 -18.58 2.75
N GLN A 239 14.38 -17.97 3.04
CA GLN A 239 14.96 -16.90 2.21
C GLN A 239 15.12 -17.30 0.74
N THR A 240 15.63 -18.51 0.46
CA THR A 240 15.74 -19.04 -0.92
C THR A 240 14.39 -19.16 -1.62
N LEU A 241 13.35 -19.61 -0.91
CA LEU A 241 12.00 -19.70 -1.46
C LEU A 241 11.43 -18.29 -1.72
N LYS A 242 11.66 -17.34 -0.81
CA LYS A 242 11.20 -15.95 -0.97
C LYS A 242 11.88 -15.21 -2.11
N LYS A 243 13.16 -15.48 -2.36
CA LYS A 243 13.85 -15.03 -3.58
C LYS A 243 13.16 -15.56 -4.85
N GLN A 244 12.85 -16.86 -4.89
CA GLN A 244 12.15 -17.46 -6.03
C GLN A 244 10.72 -16.92 -6.20
N ASP A 245 10.01 -16.69 -5.09
CA ASP A 245 8.69 -16.04 -5.07
C ASP A 245 8.77 -14.64 -5.68
N ALA A 246 9.75 -13.83 -5.26
CA ALA A 246 9.94 -12.48 -5.79
C ALA A 246 10.25 -12.48 -7.29
N ALA A 247 11.11 -13.40 -7.74
CA ALA A 247 11.45 -13.57 -9.15
C ALA A 247 10.21 -13.95 -9.99
N ARG A 248 9.40 -14.90 -9.52
CA ARG A 248 8.12 -15.26 -10.17
C ARG A 248 7.14 -14.08 -10.20
N GLY A 249 7.07 -13.33 -9.11
CA GLY A 249 6.25 -12.13 -9.00
C GLY A 249 6.62 -11.10 -10.06
N LEU A 250 7.91 -10.81 -10.22
CA LEU A 250 8.38 -9.89 -11.27
C LEU A 250 8.10 -10.43 -12.67
N ASP A 251 8.43 -11.70 -12.92
CA ASP A 251 8.24 -12.34 -14.24
C ASP A 251 6.78 -12.31 -14.71
N SER A 252 5.82 -12.33 -13.77
CA SER A 252 4.38 -12.27 -14.09
C SER A 252 3.96 -11.06 -14.91
N VAL A 253 4.69 -9.94 -14.82
CA VAL A 253 4.37 -8.70 -15.56
C VAL A 253 5.16 -8.56 -16.88
N ARG A 254 6.04 -9.50 -17.23
CA ARG A 254 6.93 -9.40 -18.40
C ARG A 254 6.17 -9.19 -19.71
N ASP A 255 5.06 -9.88 -19.89
CA ASP A 255 4.21 -9.74 -21.08
C ASP A 255 3.21 -8.57 -20.99
N TYR A 256 3.16 -7.89 -19.83
CA TYR A 256 2.22 -6.82 -19.51
C TYR A 256 2.90 -5.47 -19.25
N LEU A 257 4.18 -5.32 -19.59
CA LEU A 257 4.96 -4.11 -19.27
C LEU A 257 4.34 -2.82 -19.79
N SER A 258 3.74 -2.85 -20.99
CA SER A 258 3.04 -1.69 -21.56
C SER A 258 1.82 -1.29 -20.72
N ASP A 259 1.01 -2.25 -20.30
CA ASP A 259 -0.19 -2.00 -19.51
C ASP A 259 0.18 -1.55 -18.08
N ALA A 260 1.16 -2.21 -17.48
CA ALA A 260 1.69 -1.86 -16.16
C ALA A 260 2.26 -0.43 -16.15
N HIS A 261 3.05 -0.07 -17.16
CA HIS A 261 3.57 1.29 -17.34
C HIS A 261 2.45 2.31 -17.52
N ALA A 262 1.46 2.03 -18.36
CA ALA A 262 0.32 2.92 -18.59
C ALA A 262 -0.49 3.19 -17.30
N ILE A 263 -0.61 2.20 -16.42
CA ILE A 263 -1.23 2.34 -15.10
C ILE A 263 -0.32 3.17 -14.16
N ALA A 264 0.99 2.88 -14.16
CA ALA A 264 1.96 3.57 -13.31
C ALA A 264 2.04 5.08 -13.59
N VAL A 265 2.11 5.49 -14.87
CA VAL A 265 2.18 6.91 -15.25
C VAL A 265 0.90 7.70 -14.98
N ARG A 266 -0.21 7.02 -14.69
CA ARG A 266 -1.48 7.65 -14.25
C ARG A 266 -1.66 7.60 -12.72
N SER A 267 -0.68 7.05 -12.01
CA SER A 267 -0.71 6.87 -10.56
C SER A 267 0.62 7.27 -9.94
N VAL A 268 1.44 6.31 -9.53
CA VAL A 268 2.67 6.52 -8.76
C VAL A 268 3.74 7.30 -9.53
N LEU A 269 3.76 7.20 -10.86
CA LEU A 269 4.71 7.91 -11.73
C LEU A 269 4.09 9.14 -12.40
N ALA A 270 2.85 9.51 -12.09
CA ALA A 270 2.21 10.69 -12.66
C ALA A 270 3.04 11.99 -12.52
N PRO A 271 3.78 12.21 -11.41
CA PRO A 271 4.65 13.38 -11.28
C PRO A 271 5.99 13.29 -12.04
N HIS A 272 6.40 12.10 -12.53
CA HIS A 272 7.81 11.83 -12.84
C HIS A 272 8.11 11.54 -14.32
N GLY A 273 7.13 11.66 -15.23
CA GLY A 273 7.39 11.73 -16.67
C GLY A 273 8.26 10.61 -17.28
N THR A 274 8.11 9.36 -16.83
CA THR A 274 8.95 8.23 -17.31
C THR A 274 8.50 7.67 -18.66
N THR A 275 9.46 7.22 -19.48
CA THR A 275 9.17 6.52 -20.75
C THR A 275 9.09 5.02 -20.55
N LEU A 276 8.30 4.32 -21.37
CA LEU A 276 8.22 2.85 -21.33
C LEU A 276 9.61 2.19 -21.49
N LYS A 277 10.49 2.78 -22.32
CA LYS A 277 11.85 2.28 -22.50
C LYS A 277 12.71 2.41 -21.23
N ALA A 278 12.59 3.52 -20.49
CA ALA A 278 13.32 3.71 -19.24
C ALA A 278 12.78 2.77 -18.14
N TRP A 279 11.46 2.72 -18.01
CA TRP A 279 10.78 1.83 -17.08
C TRP A 279 11.05 0.34 -17.36
N GLY A 280 11.13 -0.05 -18.64
CA GLY A 280 11.52 -1.40 -19.03
C GLY A 280 12.97 -1.76 -18.71
N ARG A 281 13.89 -0.78 -18.64
CA ARG A 281 15.24 -1.02 -18.10
C ARG A 281 15.20 -1.25 -16.60
N ALA A 282 14.44 -0.42 -15.87
CA ALA A 282 14.25 -0.64 -14.44
C ALA A 282 13.67 -2.04 -14.13
N HIS A 283 12.74 -2.55 -14.95
CA HIS A 283 12.28 -3.93 -14.81
C HIS A 283 13.42 -4.96 -14.93
N ALA A 284 14.30 -4.83 -15.94
CA ALA A 284 15.43 -5.73 -16.12
C ALA A 284 16.46 -5.59 -14.98
N ASP A 285 16.76 -4.37 -14.55
CA ASP A 285 17.68 -4.11 -13.44
C ASP A 285 17.13 -4.68 -12.12
N LEU A 286 15.80 -4.61 -11.91
CA LEU A 286 15.14 -5.21 -10.75
C LEU A 286 15.24 -6.75 -10.76
N GLU A 287 15.20 -7.36 -11.94
CA GLU A 287 15.41 -8.80 -12.12
C GLU A 287 16.83 -9.19 -11.64
N ASP A 288 17.85 -8.43 -12.04
CA ASP A 288 19.23 -8.61 -11.60
C ASP A 288 19.41 -8.38 -10.09
N LEU A 289 18.71 -7.39 -9.53
CA LEU A 289 18.72 -7.12 -8.08
C LEU A 289 18.14 -8.31 -7.29
N ILE A 290 17.01 -8.87 -7.73
CA ILE A 290 16.38 -10.03 -7.08
C ILE A 290 17.32 -11.24 -7.08
N GLN A 291 18.13 -11.43 -8.13
CA GLN A 291 19.12 -12.51 -8.17
C GLN A 291 20.24 -12.35 -7.13
N GLN A 292 20.40 -11.17 -6.55
CA GLN A 292 21.41 -10.90 -5.52
C GLN A 292 20.89 -11.03 -4.09
N ILE A 293 19.57 -11.13 -3.87
CA ILE A 293 18.99 -11.46 -2.55
C ILE A 293 19.64 -12.74 -2.02
#